data_AF-A2WVX5-F1
#
_entry.id   AF-A2WVX5-F1
#
_cell.length_a   1.000
_cell.length_b   1.000
_cell.length_c   1.000
_cell.angle_alpha   90.00
_cell.angle_beta   90.00
_cell.angle_gamma   90.00
#
_symmetry.space_group_name_H-M   'P 1'
#
loop_
_entity.id
_entity.type
_entity.pdbx_description
1 polymer ?
#
loop_
_entity_poly.entity_id
_entity_poly.type
_entity_poly.pdbx_seq_one_letter_code
_entity_poly.pdbx_strand_id
1 'polypeptide(L)'
;MGGAYNLKLLAALSALVLLLAASRPFLPGLLEAALRAPVLPRDLLPLLPWPVAQPLLRRLALRGAADLLPSFVGVAREPDDGGARAAEWKGACFYDNRAWMEFHNGTDGGLGGGTLHLETNKAHSWTCIDLYVFATPYRVTWDYYFVGREHTLDFKEWESEAEYEYVKRKGVSIFLMPSGTIGTLRALWDVFPLFTNTQWGENSNLAFLKKHMGATFEERPKPWVSELNVDDIHSGDFLVLSKIRGRWGGFETLEKWVTGAYAGHTAVCLRDSEGKLWVGESGHENEQGEDIIAILPWEEWWDFEVKKDDSNPQIALLPLHPDLRAKFNETAAWEYAKSMDGKPYGYHNMIFSWIDTISDNYPPPLDAHVVASVMTMWNKLQPEYAANMWKEALNKRLGTKLSAL
;
A
#
# COMPACT_ATOMS: atom_id res chain seq x y z
N MET A 1 38.28 29.09 10.13
CA MET A 1 38.04 29.49 11.53
C MET A 1 36.80 28.76 12.09
N GLY A 2 36.84 27.43 12.28
CA GLY A 2 35.64 26.65 12.67
C GLY A 2 35.84 25.60 13.78
N GLY A 3 37.06 25.35 14.26
CA GLY A 3 37.32 24.29 15.24
C GLY A 3 37.19 24.69 16.72
N ALA A 4 37.28 25.98 17.05
CA ALA A 4 37.38 26.44 18.44
C ALA A 4 36.02 26.66 19.14
N TYR A 5 34.92 26.78 18.37
CA TYR A 5 33.58 26.99 18.94
C TYR A 5 32.93 25.70 19.46
N ASN A 6 33.21 24.55 18.83
CA ASN A 6 32.61 23.27 19.24
C ASN A 6 33.17 22.71 20.55
N LEU A 7 34.45 22.94 20.86
CA LEU A 7 35.05 22.44 22.11
C LEU A 7 34.53 23.19 23.35
N LYS A 8 34.21 24.48 23.21
CA LYS A 8 33.67 25.30 24.30
C LYS A 8 32.21 24.97 24.59
N LEU A 9 31.42 24.61 23.57
CA LEU A 9 30.03 24.20 23.72
C LEU A 9 29.92 22.83 24.40
N LEU A 10 30.77 21.87 24.03
CA LEU A 10 30.87 20.56 24.69
C LEU A 10 31.33 20.67 26.15
N ALA A 11 32.29 21.55 26.44
CA ALA A 11 32.73 21.80 27.82
C ALA A 11 31.62 22.46 28.67
N ALA A 12 30.85 23.39 28.10
CA ALA A 12 29.74 24.05 28.79
C ALA A 12 28.57 23.09 29.09
N LEU A 13 28.22 22.20 28.14
CA LEU A 13 27.20 21.16 28.34
C LEU A 13 27.64 20.13 29.39
N SER A 14 28.92 19.76 29.39
CA SER A 14 29.48 18.81 30.38
C SER A 14 29.49 19.41 31.79
N ALA A 15 29.80 20.71 31.91
CA ALA A 15 29.77 21.44 33.19
C ALA A 15 28.34 21.61 33.72
N LEU A 16 27.35 21.84 32.84
CA LEU A 16 25.94 21.96 33.20
C LEU A 16 25.38 20.62 33.74
N VAL A 17 25.75 19.50 33.12
CA VAL A 17 25.37 18.16 33.56
C VAL A 17 25.98 17.83 34.93
N LEU A 18 27.24 18.22 35.18
CA LEU A 18 27.91 18.04 36.47
C LEU A 18 27.30 18.92 37.59
N LEU A 19 26.86 20.15 37.27
CA LEU A 19 26.17 21.05 38.20
C LEU A 19 24.76 20.55 38.57
N LEU A 20 24.06 19.93 37.61
CA LEU A 20 22.76 19.28 37.85
C LEU A 20 22.91 17.96 38.63
N ALA A 21 24.03 17.26 38.48
CA ALA A 21 24.34 16.04 39.24
C ALA A 21 24.77 16.32 40.69
N ALA A 22 25.36 17.49 40.97
CA ALA A 22 25.90 17.85 42.28
C ALA A 22 24.89 18.52 43.24
N SER A 23 23.68 18.87 42.78
CA SER A 23 22.68 19.57 43.59
C SER A 23 21.49 18.68 43.93
N ARG A 24 21.53 18.04 45.11
CA ARG A 24 20.32 17.61 45.85
C ARG A 24 20.61 17.71 47.36
N PRO A 25 19.64 18.20 48.18
CA PRO A 25 18.28 17.69 48.13
C PRO A 25 17.20 18.76 48.33
N PHE A 26 16.47 19.14 47.29
CA PHE A 26 15.08 19.63 47.40
C PHE A 26 14.37 19.28 46.09
N LEU A 27 13.07 18.97 46.17
CA LEU A 27 12.18 18.37 45.16
C LEU A 27 12.19 16.82 45.02
N PRO A 28 11.67 16.08 46.01
CA PRO A 28 11.26 14.69 45.79
C PRO A 28 9.90 14.54 45.09
N GLY A 29 9.18 15.63 44.76
CA GLY A 29 7.78 15.53 44.26
C GLY A 29 7.57 15.75 42.76
N LEU A 30 8.50 16.40 42.05
CA LEU A 30 8.30 16.80 40.63
C LEU A 30 8.93 15.84 39.61
N LEU A 31 9.78 14.91 40.07
CA LEU A 31 10.59 14.03 39.21
C LEU A 31 10.08 12.58 39.13
N GLU A 32 9.13 12.17 39.97
CA GLU A 32 8.56 10.82 39.89
C GLU A 32 7.62 10.62 38.69
N ALA A 33 7.07 11.70 38.12
CA ALA A 33 6.24 11.62 36.92
C ALA A 33 7.04 11.65 35.60
N ALA A 34 8.25 12.22 35.59
CA ALA A 34 9.02 12.51 34.38
C ALA A 34 10.00 11.41 33.94
N LEU A 35 10.17 10.33 34.71
CA LEU A 35 11.22 9.31 34.51
C LEU A 35 10.70 7.91 34.12
N ARG A 36 9.61 7.82 33.33
CA ARG A 36 9.07 6.50 32.93
C ARG A 36 9.52 5.97 31.57
N ALA A 37 10.20 6.76 30.73
CA ALA A 37 10.55 6.34 29.38
C ALA A 37 12.07 6.49 29.12
N PRO A 38 12.81 5.40 28.87
CA PRO A 38 14.24 5.46 28.52
C PRO A 38 14.43 5.96 27.08
N VAL A 39 15.56 6.63 26.80
CA VAL A 39 16.00 6.88 25.42
C VAL A 39 16.44 5.55 24.82
N LEU A 40 15.74 5.07 23.79
CA LEU A 40 16.10 3.83 23.12
C LEU A 40 17.10 4.11 21.99
N PRO A 41 18.23 3.37 21.90
CA PRO A 41 19.21 3.54 20.81
C PRO A 41 18.60 3.40 19.40
N ARG A 42 17.46 2.70 19.30
CA ARG A 42 16.71 2.52 18.04
C ARG A 42 16.04 3.80 17.55
N ASP A 43 15.71 4.72 18.46
CA ASP A 43 15.00 5.95 18.13
C ASP A 43 15.95 7.09 17.76
N LEU A 44 17.25 6.93 18.07
CA LEU A 44 18.32 7.85 17.66
C LEU A 44 18.88 7.53 16.27
N LEU A 45 18.50 6.40 15.66
CA LEU A 45 18.92 5.99 14.31
C LEU A 45 18.66 7.00 13.18
N PRO A 46 17.54 7.76 13.12
CA PRO A 46 17.33 8.76 12.06
C PRO A 46 18.23 9.98 12.24
N LEU A 47 18.73 10.21 13.44
CA LEU A 47 19.61 11.33 13.78
C LEU A 47 21.08 10.99 13.49
N LEU A 48 21.39 9.73 13.17
CA LEU A 48 22.74 9.29 12.84
C LEU A 48 23.04 9.54 11.35
N PRO A 49 24.29 9.95 11.02
CA PRO A 49 24.75 10.00 9.64
C PRO A 49 24.56 8.65 8.94
N TRP A 50 24.12 8.67 7.69
CA TRP A 50 23.79 7.48 6.88
C TRP A 50 24.83 6.33 6.95
N PRO A 51 26.16 6.58 6.91
CA PRO A 51 27.16 5.51 6.99
C PRO A 51 27.17 4.75 8.34
N VAL A 52 26.70 5.39 9.41
CA VAL A 52 26.60 4.80 10.76
C VAL A 52 25.25 4.13 10.98
N ALA A 53 24.18 4.70 10.42
CA ALA A 53 22.84 4.13 10.49
C ALA A 53 22.73 2.82 9.68
N GLN A 54 23.32 2.74 8.48
CA GLN A 54 23.16 1.63 7.55
C GLN A 54 23.51 0.23 8.12
N PRO A 55 24.64 0.02 8.84
CA PRO A 55 24.99 -1.28 9.41
C PRO A 55 24.11 -1.67 10.59
N LEU A 56 23.70 -0.69 11.41
CA LEU A 56 22.82 -0.90 12.57
C LEU A 56 21.39 -1.23 12.11
N LEU A 57 20.91 -0.51 11.10
CA LEU A 57 19.66 -0.77 10.40
C LEU A 57 19.65 -2.22 9.89
N ARG A 58 20.70 -2.71 9.22
CA ARG A 58 20.80 -4.12 8.76
C ARG A 58 20.77 -5.17 9.89
N ARG A 59 21.34 -4.87 11.07
CA ARG A 59 21.41 -5.80 12.22
C ARG A 59 20.14 -5.83 13.08
N LEU A 60 19.38 -4.74 13.09
CA LEU A 60 18.12 -4.66 13.80
C LEU A 60 17.04 -5.30 12.93
N ALA A 61 16.64 -6.53 13.30
CA ALA A 61 15.50 -7.22 12.71
C ALA A 61 14.21 -6.45 13.03
N LEU A 62 13.88 -5.45 12.22
CA LEU A 62 12.69 -4.62 12.40
C LEU A 62 12.07 -4.30 11.04
N ARG A 63 10.87 -4.89 10.87
CA ARG A 63 9.73 -4.51 10.01
C ARG A 63 9.97 -4.52 8.49
N GLY A 64 9.07 -5.16 7.73
CA GLY A 64 9.17 -5.37 6.28
C GLY A 64 8.28 -4.45 5.47
N ALA A 65 8.22 -4.66 4.15
CA ALA A 65 7.46 -3.84 3.20
C ALA A 65 5.97 -3.62 3.56
N ALA A 66 5.28 -4.59 4.17
CA ALA A 66 3.90 -4.39 4.65
C ALA A 66 3.78 -3.32 5.76
N ASP A 67 4.86 -3.04 6.50
CA ASP A 67 4.90 -2.01 7.54
C ASP A 67 5.05 -0.58 6.97
N LEU A 68 5.09 -0.40 5.63
CA LEU A 68 4.86 0.89 4.96
C LEU A 68 3.41 1.32 4.99
N LEU A 69 2.49 0.36 5.13
CA LEU A 69 1.10 0.64 4.92
C LEU A 69 0.54 1.31 6.18
N PRO A 70 -0.23 2.41 6.00
CA PRO A 70 -0.95 3.00 7.11
C PRO A 70 -1.84 1.93 7.76
N SER A 71 -1.81 1.84 9.08
CA SER A 71 -2.70 0.96 9.84
C SER A 71 -3.85 1.80 10.38
N PHE A 72 -5.09 1.42 10.09
CA PHE A 72 -6.24 2.12 10.66
C PHE A 72 -6.27 1.96 12.18
N VAL A 73 -6.41 3.07 12.90
CA VAL A 73 -6.41 3.08 14.37
C VAL A 73 -7.72 3.61 14.97
N GLY A 74 -8.53 4.32 14.20
CA GLY A 74 -9.82 4.80 14.67
C GLY A 74 -10.40 5.92 13.83
N VAL A 75 -11.50 6.49 14.32
CA VAL A 75 -12.23 7.57 13.65
C VAL A 75 -12.50 8.71 14.61
N ALA A 76 -11.99 9.90 14.33
CA ALA A 76 -12.34 11.11 15.07
C ALA A 76 -13.77 11.55 14.72
N ARG A 77 -14.63 11.64 15.73
CA ARG A 77 -16.01 12.10 15.63
C ARG A 77 -16.30 13.17 16.67
N GLU A 78 -17.36 13.94 16.42
CA GLU A 78 -17.91 14.82 17.43
C GLU A 78 -18.40 13.99 18.62
N PRO A 79 -18.01 14.34 19.85
CA PRO A 79 -18.55 13.67 21.03
C PRO A 79 -20.04 14.01 21.18
N ASP A 80 -20.93 13.04 20.99
CA ASP A 80 -22.35 13.22 21.31
C ASP A 80 -22.55 13.39 22.83
N ASP A 81 -23.55 14.19 23.23
CA ASP A 81 -24.01 14.37 24.63
C ASP A 81 -24.35 13.04 25.35
N GLY A 82 -24.51 11.95 24.59
CA GLY A 82 -24.78 10.59 25.06
C GLY A 82 -23.58 9.62 25.09
N GLY A 83 -22.35 10.10 24.83
CA GLY A 83 -21.13 9.32 25.05
C GLY A 83 -20.58 8.56 23.84
N ALA A 84 -20.61 9.15 22.63
CA ALA A 84 -19.72 8.68 21.56
C ALA A 84 -18.26 8.80 22.06
N ARG A 85 -17.64 7.65 22.39
CA ARG A 85 -16.26 7.64 22.88
C ARG A 85 -15.34 8.13 21.77
N ALA A 86 -14.51 9.12 22.10
CA ALA A 86 -13.36 9.49 21.30
C ALA A 86 -12.59 8.23 20.88
N ALA A 87 -12.01 8.26 19.68
CA ALA A 87 -11.21 7.14 19.20
C ALA A 87 -10.01 6.96 20.13
N GLU A 88 -9.81 5.74 20.64
CA GLU A 88 -8.71 5.41 21.53
C GLU A 88 -7.88 4.26 20.94
N TRP A 89 -6.55 4.40 20.95
CA TRP A 89 -5.67 3.37 20.42
C TRP A 89 -4.29 3.40 21.05
N LYS A 90 -3.51 2.35 20.76
CA LYS A 90 -2.09 2.24 21.09
C LYS A 90 -1.26 2.57 19.86
N GLY A 91 -0.50 3.66 19.93
CA GLY A 91 0.46 4.09 18.90
C GLY A 91 1.77 3.31 18.94
N ALA A 92 2.69 3.65 18.02
CA ALA A 92 4.03 3.08 18.02
C ALA A 92 4.90 3.77 19.09
N CYS A 93 4.81 5.09 19.17
CA CYS A 93 5.47 5.95 20.15
C CYS A 93 4.63 6.12 21.42
N PHE A 94 3.37 6.50 21.28
CA PHE A 94 2.48 6.81 22.41
C PHE A 94 1.51 5.67 22.66
N TYR A 95 1.45 5.12 23.87
CA TYR A 95 0.64 3.94 24.14
C TYR A 95 -0.80 4.22 24.57
N ASP A 96 -1.13 5.49 24.76
CA ASP A 96 -2.44 5.94 25.21
C ASP A 96 -2.82 7.18 24.41
N ASN A 97 -3.53 6.97 23.31
CA ASN A 97 -3.91 8.03 22.39
C ASN A 97 -5.41 8.15 22.34
N ARG A 98 -5.89 9.39 22.20
CA ARG A 98 -7.30 9.72 22.09
C ARG A 98 -7.53 10.78 21.03
N ALA A 99 -8.55 10.64 20.20
CA ALA A 99 -8.91 11.66 19.22
C ALA A 99 -10.41 11.89 19.09
N TRP A 100 -10.79 13.16 18.93
CA TRP A 100 -12.15 13.59 18.69
C TRP A 100 -12.17 14.79 17.75
N MET A 101 -13.36 15.12 17.27
CA MET A 101 -13.59 16.20 16.32
C MET A 101 -14.41 17.30 16.98
N GLU A 102 -14.04 18.56 16.75
CA GLU A 102 -14.87 19.73 17.05
C GLU A 102 -15.27 20.38 15.71
N PHE A 103 -16.56 20.61 15.47
CA PHE A 103 -17.03 21.24 14.24
C PHE A 103 -17.16 22.75 14.40
N HIS A 104 -16.73 23.49 13.38
CA HIS A 104 -16.83 24.94 13.35
C HIS A 104 -17.85 25.35 12.29
N ASN A 105 -18.84 26.17 12.68
CA ASN A 105 -19.79 26.73 11.73
C ASN A 105 -19.08 27.68 10.76
N GLY A 106 -19.51 27.67 9.50
CA GLY A 106 -19.02 28.62 8.50
C GLY A 106 -19.57 30.03 8.73
N THR A 107 -18.77 31.03 8.38
CA THR A 107 -19.20 32.42 8.25
C THR A 107 -19.71 32.68 6.84
N ASP A 108 -20.69 33.56 6.68
CA ASP A 108 -21.19 34.05 5.38
C ASP A 108 -21.64 32.97 4.37
N GLY A 109 -22.21 31.87 4.86
CA GLY A 109 -22.72 30.78 4.02
C GLY A 109 -21.68 29.76 3.55
N GLY A 110 -20.43 29.85 4.04
CA GLY A 110 -19.42 28.80 3.88
C GLY A 110 -19.78 27.53 4.66
N LEU A 111 -19.19 26.40 4.27
CA LEU A 111 -19.48 25.08 4.87
C LEU A 111 -18.96 24.93 6.31
N GLY A 112 -18.11 25.87 6.74
CA GLY A 112 -17.39 25.74 8.00
C GLY A 112 -16.29 24.70 7.93
N GLY A 113 -15.67 24.44 9.07
CA GLY A 113 -14.50 23.58 9.20
C GLY A 113 -14.60 22.72 10.45
N GLY A 114 -13.45 22.38 11.00
CA GLY A 114 -13.39 21.75 12.31
C GLY A 114 -11.97 21.55 12.80
N THR A 115 -11.81 21.32 14.10
CA THR A 115 -10.53 21.02 14.73
C THR A 115 -10.50 19.58 15.23
N LEU A 116 -9.56 18.80 14.71
CA LEU A 116 -9.30 17.45 15.20
C LEU A 116 -8.36 17.57 16.39
N HIS A 117 -8.82 17.10 17.55
CA HIS A 117 -8.01 17.02 18.75
C HIS A 117 -7.37 15.64 18.79
N LEU A 118 -6.06 15.63 19.04
CA LEU A 118 -5.28 14.42 19.25
C LEU A 118 -4.52 14.53 20.58
N GLU A 119 -4.96 13.77 21.56
CA GLU A 119 -4.24 13.60 22.82
C GLU A 119 -3.31 12.40 22.72
N THR A 120 -2.03 12.62 23.01
CA THR A 120 -0.99 11.58 22.99
C THR A 120 -0.36 11.45 24.37
N ASN A 121 -0.36 10.25 24.94
CA ASN A 121 0.14 10.00 26.29
C ASN A 121 0.99 8.73 26.36
N LYS A 122 1.75 8.60 27.46
CA LYS A 122 2.59 7.42 27.76
C LYS A 122 3.56 7.09 26.61
N ALA A 123 4.38 8.06 26.23
CA ALA A 123 5.48 7.84 25.28
C ALA A 123 6.39 6.71 25.78
N HIS A 124 6.73 5.76 24.92
CA HIS A 124 7.64 4.67 25.29
C HIS A 124 9.11 5.10 25.33
N SER A 125 9.45 6.23 24.70
CA SER A 125 10.79 6.83 24.63
C SER A 125 10.69 8.34 24.39
N TRP A 126 11.74 9.08 24.73
CA TRP A 126 11.78 10.54 24.56
C TRP A 126 12.03 10.97 23.11
N THR A 127 12.47 10.05 22.27
CA THR A 127 12.90 10.32 20.89
C THR A 127 12.05 9.58 19.85
N CYS A 128 10.99 8.90 20.30
CA CYS A 128 10.06 8.25 19.39
C CYS A 128 9.15 9.26 18.68
N ILE A 129 8.62 8.86 17.53
CA ILE A 129 7.80 9.71 16.67
C ILE A 129 6.68 8.85 16.11
N ASP A 130 5.44 9.31 16.25
CA ASP A 130 4.31 8.79 15.48
C ASP A 130 4.04 9.70 14.29
N LEU A 131 3.81 9.10 13.12
CA LEU A 131 3.28 9.77 11.94
C LEU A 131 1.84 9.27 11.76
N TYR A 132 0.88 10.19 11.79
CA TYR A 132 -0.52 9.88 11.51
C TYR A 132 -0.94 10.46 10.16
N VAL A 133 -1.74 9.70 9.43
CA VAL A 133 -2.47 10.13 8.24
C VAL A 133 -3.94 10.27 8.63
N PHE A 134 -4.54 11.39 8.27
CA PHE A 134 -5.94 11.70 8.49
C PHE A 134 -6.64 11.78 7.14
N ALA A 135 -7.67 10.98 6.94
CA ALA A 135 -8.34 10.88 5.65
C ALA A 135 -9.87 10.91 5.73
N THR A 136 -10.45 11.53 4.72
CA THR A 136 -11.85 11.41 4.31
C THR A 136 -11.87 10.90 2.86
N PRO A 137 -13.03 10.50 2.30
CA PRO A 137 -13.14 10.20 0.88
C PRO A 137 -12.81 11.39 -0.05
N TYR A 138 -12.63 12.59 0.52
CA TYR A 138 -12.39 13.83 -0.19
C TYR A 138 -10.98 14.36 0.03
N ARG A 139 -10.37 14.20 1.20
CA ARG A 139 -9.03 14.74 1.50
C ARG A 139 -8.15 13.79 2.27
N VAL A 140 -6.84 13.99 2.14
CA VAL A 140 -5.82 13.34 2.95
C VAL A 140 -4.83 14.40 3.45
N THR A 141 -4.50 14.33 4.73
CA THR A 141 -3.45 15.13 5.37
C THR A 141 -2.68 14.26 6.36
N TRP A 142 -1.53 14.71 6.85
CA TRP A 142 -0.70 13.97 7.78
C TRP A 142 0.06 14.91 8.71
N ASP A 143 0.43 14.42 9.89
CA ASP A 143 1.28 15.17 10.81
C ASP A 143 2.13 14.25 11.71
N TYR A 144 3.19 14.84 12.27
CA TYR A 144 4.17 14.19 13.13
C TYR A 144 4.01 14.58 14.60
N TYR A 145 4.05 13.59 15.47
CA TYR A 145 3.86 13.79 16.90
C TYR A 145 5.08 13.28 17.67
N PHE A 146 5.72 14.21 18.39
CA PHE A 146 7.00 14.00 19.10
C PHE A 146 6.88 14.10 20.62
N VAL A 147 5.81 14.72 21.11
CA VAL A 147 5.62 15.05 22.53
C VAL A 147 4.24 14.60 22.96
N GLY A 148 4.18 13.95 24.13
CA GLY A 148 2.92 13.56 24.75
C GLY A 148 2.20 14.79 25.30
N ARG A 149 1.17 15.22 24.59
CA ARG A 149 0.27 16.33 24.95
C ARG A 149 -0.99 16.26 24.09
N GLU A 150 -1.90 17.20 24.32
CA GLU A 150 -2.96 17.52 23.38
C GLU A 150 -2.39 18.34 22.20
N HIS A 151 -2.76 17.92 20.99
CA HIS A 151 -2.44 18.57 19.73
C HIS A 151 -3.73 18.82 18.97
N THR A 152 -3.69 19.78 18.05
CA THR A 152 -4.83 20.13 17.20
C THR A 152 -4.43 20.14 15.73
N LEU A 153 -5.35 19.70 14.88
CA LEU A 153 -5.25 19.78 13.43
C LEU A 153 -6.48 20.48 12.88
N ASP A 154 -6.29 21.66 12.30
CA ASP A 154 -7.39 22.52 11.84
C ASP A 154 -7.75 22.27 10.37
N PHE A 155 -9.00 21.90 10.13
CA PHE A 155 -9.64 21.93 8.83
C PHE A 155 -10.34 23.28 8.67
N LYS A 156 -9.72 24.21 7.92
CA LYS A 156 -10.26 25.57 7.75
C LYS A 156 -11.65 25.59 7.12
N GLU A 157 -11.83 24.80 6.06
CA GLU A 157 -13.11 24.65 5.38
C GLU A 157 -13.22 23.24 4.76
N TRP A 158 -14.43 22.68 4.75
CA TRP A 158 -14.75 21.44 4.04
C TRP A 158 -14.77 21.66 2.52
N GLU A 159 -14.32 20.68 1.75
CA GLU A 159 -14.09 20.79 0.29
C GLU A 159 -15.42 20.82 -0.47
N SER A 160 -16.44 20.19 0.10
CA SER A 160 -17.80 20.14 -0.44
C SER A 160 -18.81 19.81 0.64
N GLU A 161 -20.10 20.07 0.36
CA GLU A 161 -21.23 19.65 1.20
C GLU A 161 -21.19 18.13 1.46
N ALA A 162 -20.76 17.36 0.46
CA ALA A 162 -20.68 15.91 0.57
C ALA A 162 -19.58 15.47 1.55
N GLU A 163 -18.45 16.19 1.61
CA GLU A 163 -17.44 15.97 2.65
C GLU A 163 -17.98 16.32 4.03
N TYR A 164 -18.62 17.48 4.17
CA TYR A 164 -19.19 17.93 5.44
C TYR A 164 -20.17 16.91 6.02
N GLU A 165 -21.14 16.46 5.20
CA GLU A 165 -22.11 15.43 5.60
C GLU A 165 -21.44 14.08 5.89
N TYR A 166 -20.39 13.73 5.15
CA TYR A 166 -19.62 12.52 5.42
C TYR A 166 -18.94 12.61 6.79
N VAL A 167 -18.20 13.68 7.07
CA VAL A 167 -17.44 13.81 8.33
C VAL A 167 -18.40 13.88 9.52
N LYS A 168 -19.55 14.54 9.40
CA LYS A 168 -20.59 14.52 10.43
C LYS A 168 -21.08 13.10 10.76
N ARG A 169 -21.34 12.28 9.74
CA ARG A 169 -21.95 10.95 9.93
C ARG A 169 -20.93 9.86 10.23
N LYS A 170 -19.72 9.99 9.67
CA LYS A 170 -18.72 8.92 9.65
C LYS A 170 -17.46 9.29 10.41
N GLY A 171 -17.11 10.58 10.49
CA GLY A 171 -15.89 11.11 11.10
C GLY A 171 -14.68 11.12 10.16
N VAL A 172 -13.53 11.53 10.69
CA VAL A 172 -12.23 11.51 10.00
C VAL A 172 -11.48 10.24 10.35
N SER A 173 -11.10 9.44 9.35
CA SER A 173 -10.33 8.21 9.57
C SER A 173 -8.89 8.54 9.94
N ILE A 174 -8.36 7.86 10.96
CA ILE A 174 -7.01 8.05 11.48
C ILE A 174 -6.21 6.79 11.20
N PHE A 175 -5.05 6.96 10.58
CA PHE A 175 -4.11 5.89 10.31
C PHE A 175 -2.77 6.17 10.95
N LEU A 176 -2.23 5.19 11.66
CA LEU A 176 -0.87 5.22 12.16
C LEU A 176 0.07 4.65 11.10
N MET A 177 1.17 5.32 10.84
CA MET A 177 2.31 4.74 10.15
C MET A 177 3.15 3.98 11.18
N PRO A 178 3.04 2.64 11.32
CA PRO A 178 3.58 1.91 12.47
C PRO A 178 5.10 2.02 12.58
N SER A 179 5.72 2.28 11.44
CA SER A 179 7.14 2.37 11.17
C SER A 179 7.76 3.73 11.52
N GLY A 180 6.97 4.79 11.70
CA GLY A 180 7.45 6.17 11.78
C GLY A 180 8.31 6.57 10.56
N THR A 181 9.01 7.71 10.60
CA THR A 181 9.84 8.20 9.48
C THR A 181 10.99 7.27 9.10
N ILE A 182 11.65 6.63 10.08
CA ILE A 182 12.77 5.69 9.85
C ILE A 182 12.28 4.43 9.15
N GLY A 183 11.18 3.84 9.65
CA GLY A 183 10.66 2.61 9.09
C GLY A 183 10.04 2.88 7.72
N THR A 184 9.48 4.07 7.46
CA THR A 184 9.07 4.47 6.10
C THR A 184 10.27 4.51 5.14
N LEU A 185 11.40 5.12 5.53
CA LEU A 185 12.61 5.14 4.69
C LEU A 185 13.23 3.74 4.47
N ARG A 186 13.17 2.87 5.48
CA ARG A 186 13.68 1.49 5.39
C ARG A 186 12.73 0.57 4.62
N ALA A 187 11.43 0.75 4.76
CA ALA A 187 10.48 -0.10 4.06
C ALA A 187 10.32 0.37 2.60
N LEU A 188 10.60 1.65 2.27
CA LEU A 188 10.90 2.08 0.90
C LEU A 188 12.15 1.38 0.35
N TRP A 189 13.16 1.12 1.19
CA TRP A 189 14.32 0.29 0.82
C TRP A 189 13.98 -1.19 0.63
N ASP A 190 12.90 -1.70 1.23
CA ASP A 190 12.43 -3.08 1.02
C ASP A 190 11.47 -3.21 -0.18
N VAL A 191 10.75 -2.13 -0.54
CA VAL A 191 9.80 -2.10 -1.67
C VAL A 191 10.45 -1.69 -2.99
N PHE A 192 11.30 -0.65 -2.99
CA PHE A 192 12.04 -0.24 -4.18
C PHE A 192 12.75 -1.38 -4.92
N PRO A 193 13.41 -2.34 -4.25
CA PRO A 193 14.10 -3.45 -4.91
C PRO A 193 13.13 -4.36 -5.68
N LEU A 194 11.89 -4.53 -5.21
CA LEU A 194 10.89 -5.42 -5.81
C LEU A 194 10.67 -5.10 -7.29
N PHE A 195 10.80 -3.83 -7.66
CA PHE A 195 10.58 -3.34 -9.03
C PHE A 195 11.84 -3.30 -9.88
N THR A 196 13.01 -3.71 -9.35
CA THR A 196 14.27 -3.69 -10.09
C THR A 196 14.50 -5.02 -10.81
N ASN A 197 14.95 -4.96 -12.07
CA ASN A 197 15.33 -6.17 -12.82
C ASN A 197 16.79 -6.57 -12.51
N THR A 198 17.04 -6.94 -11.25
CA THR A 198 18.36 -7.35 -10.77
C THR A 198 18.24 -8.61 -9.91
N GLN A 199 19.36 -9.32 -9.69
CA GLN A 199 19.39 -10.43 -8.73
C GLN A 199 18.92 -10.01 -7.33
N TRP A 200 19.20 -8.76 -6.95
CA TRP A 200 18.74 -8.21 -5.69
C TRP A 200 17.21 -8.03 -5.66
N GLY A 201 16.62 -7.53 -6.76
CA GLY A 201 15.18 -7.42 -6.90
C GLY A 201 14.48 -8.78 -6.88
N GLU A 202 14.97 -9.75 -7.63
CA GLU A 202 14.47 -11.13 -7.63
C GLU A 202 14.48 -11.73 -6.21
N ASN A 203 15.63 -11.66 -5.54
CA ASN A 203 15.76 -12.16 -4.16
C ASN A 203 14.84 -11.41 -3.18
N SER A 204 14.56 -10.13 -3.43
CA SER A 204 13.66 -9.33 -2.60
C SER A 204 12.20 -9.76 -2.79
N ASN A 205 11.77 -10.01 -4.04
CA ASN A 205 10.44 -10.57 -4.33
C ASN A 205 10.26 -11.95 -3.67
N LEU A 206 11.25 -12.84 -3.80
CA LEU A 206 11.23 -14.15 -3.15
C LEU A 206 11.17 -14.04 -1.61
N ALA A 207 11.96 -13.13 -1.02
CA ALA A 207 11.96 -12.91 0.42
C ALA A 207 10.62 -12.34 0.91
N PHE A 208 10.00 -11.43 0.13
CA PHE A 208 8.69 -10.86 0.43
C PHE A 208 7.61 -11.96 0.44
N LEU A 209 7.51 -12.75 -0.63
CA LEU A 209 6.53 -13.84 -0.75
C LEU A 209 6.73 -14.90 0.35
N LYS A 210 7.98 -15.25 0.66
CA LYS A 210 8.29 -16.17 1.77
C LYS A 210 7.86 -15.61 3.12
N LYS A 211 8.10 -14.33 3.38
CA LYS A 211 7.78 -13.69 4.66
C LYS A 211 6.26 -13.51 4.85
N HIS A 212 5.57 -13.06 3.81
CA HIS A 212 4.17 -12.63 3.92
C HIS A 212 3.17 -13.72 3.54
N MET A 213 3.56 -14.69 2.73
CA MET A 213 2.69 -15.79 2.29
C MET A 213 3.19 -17.17 2.74
N GLY A 214 4.41 -17.27 3.29
CA GLY A 214 5.02 -18.58 3.55
C GLY A 214 5.40 -19.35 2.28
N ALA A 215 5.38 -18.69 1.12
CA ALA A 215 5.62 -19.32 -0.18
C ALA A 215 7.11 -19.56 -0.43
N THR A 216 7.46 -20.72 -0.99
CA THR A 216 8.82 -21.06 -1.42
C THR A 216 8.83 -21.37 -2.91
N PHE A 217 9.73 -20.73 -3.63
CA PHE A 217 9.96 -20.97 -5.05
C PHE A 217 11.28 -21.72 -5.21
N GLU A 218 11.23 -22.87 -5.87
CA GLU A 218 12.40 -23.69 -6.14
C GLU A 218 12.77 -23.60 -7.62
N GLU A 219 14.07 -23.60 -7.91
CA GLU A 219 14.55 -23.57 -9.28
C GLU A 219 14.22 -24.89 -9.98
N ARG A 220 13.57 -24.81 -11.15
CA ARG A 220 13.26 -25.99 -11.95
C ARG A 220 14.51 -26.56 -12.64
N PRO A 221 14.63 -27.90 -12.77
CA PRO A 221 15.69 -28.48 -13.59
C PRO A 221 15.53 -28.09 -15.06
N LYS A 222 16.66 -27.99 -15.76
CA LYS A 222 16.69 -27.69 -17.20
C LYS A 222 16.25 -28.90 -18.03
N PRO A 223 15.66 -28.69 -19.24
CA PRO A 223 15.35 -27.40 -19.86
C PRO A 223 14.14 -26.71 -19.18
N TRP A 224 14.19 -25.38 -19.09
CA TRP A 224 13.13 -24.59 -18.44
C TRP A 224 11.88 -24.45 -19.31
N VAL A 225 12.03 -24.49 -20.63
CA VAL A 225 10.94 -24.50 -21.60
C VAL A 225 10.66 -25.94 -22.00
N SER A 226 9.40 -26.36 -21.85
CA SER A 226 8.94 -27.68 -22.30
C SER A 226 8.56 -27.62 -23.78
N GLU A 227 8.75 -28.72 -24.51
CA GLU A 227 8.20 -28.84 -25.86
C GLU A 227 6.67 -28.82 -25.78
N LEU A 228 6.06 -27.90 -26.52
CA LEU A 228 4.62 -27.69 -26.52
C LEU A 228 4.11 -27.87 -27.94
N ASN A 229 3.13 -28.77 -28.10
CA ASN A 229 2.42 -28.93 -29.35
C ASN A 229 1.24 -27.96 -29.36
N VAL A 230 1.30 -26.97 -30.25
CA VAL A 230 0.28 -25.93 -30.36
C VAL A 230 -1.08 -26.52 -30.70
N ASP A 231 -1.14 -27.63 -31.44
CA ASP A 231 -2.38 -28.31 -31.83
C ASP A 231 -3.16 -28.87 -30.63
N ASP A 232 -2.49 -29.13 -29.51
CA ASP A 232 -3.11 -29.64 -28.28
C ASP A 232 -3.74 -28.52 -27.42
N ILE A 233 -3.53 -27.25 -27.78
CA ILE A 233 -4.15 -26.10 -27.11
C ILE A 233 -5.53 -25.83 -27.74
N HIS A 234 -6.54 -25.63 -26.89
CA HIS A 234 -7.92 -25.43 -27.31
C HIS A 234 -8.47 -24.11 -26.79
N SER A 235 -9.55 -23.63 -27.42
CA SER A 235 -10.29 -22.45 -26.96
C SER A 235 -10.76 -22.64 -25.52
N GLY A 236 -10.47 -21.64 -24.69
CA GLY A 236 -10.75 -21.62 -23.27
C GLY A 236 -9.65 -22.18 -22.38
N ASP A 237 -8.61 -22.82 -22.93
CA ASP A 237 -7.42 -23.18 -22.16
C ASP A 237 -6.75 -21.93 -21.60
N PHE A 238 -6.15 -22.06 -20.42
CA PHE A 238 -5.72 -20.94 -19.60
C PHE A 238 -4.20 -20.92 -19.44
N LEU A 239 -3.60 -19.75 -19.59
CA LEU A 239 -2.18 -19.52 -19.33
C LEU A 239 -2.08 -18.75 -18.02
N VAL A 240 -1.26 -19.27 -17.12
CA VAL A 240 -1.02 -18.67 -15.81
C VAL A 240 0.43 -18.26 -15.73
N LEU A 241 0.66 -16.98 -15.44
CA LEU A 241 1.97 -16.37 -15.42
C LEU A 241 2.34 -15.93 -14.01
N SER A 242 3.60 -16.14 -13.67
CA SER A 242 4.19 -15.69 -12.41
C SER A 242 5.55 -15.05 -12.68
N LYS A 243 5.58 -13.72 -12.61
CA LYS A 243 6.76 -12.86 -12.69
C LYS A 243 7.26 -12.54 -11.28
N ILE A 244 8.59 -12.50 -11.12
CA ILE A 244 9.27 -12.16 -9.85
C ILE A 244 10.47 -11.22 -10.05
N ARG A 245 10.60 -10.62 -11.24
CA ARG A 245 11.69 -9.71 -11.61
C ARG A 245 11.16 -8.45 -12.30
N GLY A 246 11.90 -7.36 -12.17
CA GLY A 246 11.58 -6.12 -12.86
C GLY A 246 10.29 -5.46 -12.36
N ARG A 247 9.83 -4.44 -13.10
CA ARG A 247 8.64 -3.66 -12.74
C ARG A 247 7.43 -4.57 -12.57
N TRP A 248 7.16 -5.42 -13.56
CA TRP A 248 6.01 -6.33 -13.56
C TRP A 248 6.11 -7.41 -12.48
N GLY A 249 7.29 -7.97 -12.22
CA GLY A 249 7.45 -8.92 -11.12
C GLY A 249 7.24 -8.31 -9.73
N GLY A 250 7.58 -7.02 -9.55
CA GLY A 250 7.25 -6.27 -8.34
C GLY A 250 5.75 -6.08 -8.16
N PHE A 251 5.03 -5.66 -9.22
CA PHE A 251 3.57 -5.57 -9.20
C PHE A 251 2.92 -6.91 -8.89
N GLU A 252 3.29 -7.94 -9.64
CA GLU A 252 2.73 -9.27 -9.42
C GLU A 252 3.06 -9.84 -8.04
N THR A 253 4.19 -9.47 -7.43
CA THR A 253 4.50 -9.89 -6.05
C THR A 253 3.51 -9.31 -5.06
N LEU A 254 3.09 -8.05 -5.25
CA LEU A 254 2.05 -7.44 -4.44
C LEU A 254 0.67 -8.04 -4.75
N GLU A 255 0.37 -8.31 -6.02
CA GLU A 255 -0.88 -8.97 -6.44
C GLU A 255 -1.03 -10.37 -5.84
N LYS A 256 0.03 -11.20 -5.91
CA LYS A 256 0.09 -12.51 -5.26
C LYS A 256 -0.22 -12.41 -3.76
N TRP A 257 0.34 -11.40 -3.10
CA TRP A 257 0.13 -11.19 -1.67
C TRP A 257 -1.31 -10.78 -1.33
N VAL A 258 -1.91 -9.85 -2.08
CA VAL A 258 -3.29 -9.40 -1.81
C VAL A 258 -4.35 -10.40 -2.25
N THR A 259 -4.10 -11.21 -3.28
CA THR A 259 -5.03 -12.24 -3.75
C THR A 259 -4.84 -13.59 -3.06
N GLY A 260 -3.67 -13.83 -2.44
CA GLY A 260 -3.27 -15.16 -1.97
C GLY A 260 -2.90 -16.14 -3.09
N ALA A 261 -2.84 -15.70 -4.35
CA ALA A 261 -2.49 -16.53 -5.49
C ALA A 261 -0.96 -16.67 -5.66
N TYR A 262 -0.53 -17.70 -6.38
CA TYR A 262 0.87 -17.86 -6.80
C TYR A 262 1.16 -17.24 -8.17
N ALA A 263 0.13 -16.77 -8.86
CA ALA A 263 0.19 -16.13 -10.16
C ALA A 263 -0.18 -14.66 -10.01
N GLY A 264 0.42 -13.79 -10.83
CA GLY A 264 0.00 -12.39 -10.93
C GLY A 264 -0.72 -12.07 -12.24
N HIS A 265 -0.47 -12.83 -13.30
CA HIS A 265 -1.05 -12.57 -14.61
C HIS A 265 -1.67 -13.82 -15.22
N THR A 266 -2.67 -13.61 -16.05
CA THR A 266 -3.41 -14.69 -16.70
C THR A 266 -3.84 -14.31 -18.10
N ALA A 267 -3.82 -15.28 -19.01
CA ALA A 267 -4.28 -15.12 -20.38
C ALA A 267 -5.13 -16.31 -20.80
N VAL A 268 -5.96 -16.14 -21.83
CA VAL A 268 -6.83 -17.19 -22.36
C VAL A 268 -6.52 -17.48 -23.81
N CYS A 269 -6.51 -18.76 -24.17
CA CYS A 269 -6.33 -19.23 -25.53
C CYS A 269 -7.66 -19.27 -26.29
N LEU A 270 -7.66 -18.83 -27.55
CA LEU A 270 -8.82 -18.87 -28.45
C LEU A 270 -8.38 -19.31 -29.85
N ARG A 271 -9.11 -20.23 -30.46
CA ARG A 271 -8.93 -20.59 -31.87
C ARG A 271 -9.94 -19.86 -32.74
N ASP A 272 -9.50 -19.34 -33.88
CA ASP A 272 -10.42 -18.77 -34.86
C ASP A 272 -11.04 -19.86 -35.75
N SER A 273 -11.92 -19.45 -36.67
CA SER A 273 -12.59 -20.35 -37.61
C SER A 273 -11.64 -21.03 -38.61
N GLU A 274 -10.41 -20.53 -38.76
CA GLU A 274 -9.35 -21.11 -39.60
C GLU A 274 -8.46 -22.07 -38.78
N GLY A 275 -8.71 -22.19 -37.47
CA GLY A 275 -7.96 -23.02 -36.54
C GLY A 275 -6.69 -22.35 -36.00
N LYS A 276 -6.41 -21.07 -36.30
CA LYS A 276 -5.23 -20.37 -35.77
C LYS A 276 -5.44 -20.05 -34.30
N LEU A 277 -4.35 -20.13 -33.52
CA LEU A 277 -4.37 -19.88 -32.08
C LEU A 277 -4.04 -18.42 -31.77
N TRP A 278 -4.84 -17.86 -30.86
CA TRP A 278 -4.76 -16.50 -30.35
C TRP A 278 -4.72 -16.51 -28.83
N VAL A 279 -4.12 -15.49 -28.25
CA VAL A 279 -4.03 -15.26 -26.80
C VAL A 279 -4.71 -13.93 -26.48
N GLY A 280 -5.73 -13.97 -25.63
CA GLY A 280 -6.36 -12.78 -25.07
C GLY A 280 -5.80 -12.49 -23.69
N GLU A 281 -5.27 -11.29 -23.47
CA GLU A 281 -4.72 -10.85 -22.19
C GLU A 281 -4.97 -9.37 -21.90
N SER A 282 -4.72 -8.95 -20.66
CA SER A 282 -4.75 -7.54 -20.26
C SER A 282 -3.39 -7.16 -19.68
N GLY A 283 -2.69 -6.20 -20.29
CA GLY A 283 -1.35 -5.79 -19.87
C GLY A 283 -0.33 -5.75 -21.00
N HIS A 284 -0.79 -5.80 -22.25
CA HIS A 284 0.07 -5.65 -23.42
C HIS A 284 0.33 -4.16 -23.67
N GLU A 285 1.59 -3.77 -23.82
CA GLU A 285 1.98 -2.39 -24.15
C GLU A 285 1.83 -2.15 -25.65
N ASN A 286 0.96 -1.20 -26.03
CA ASN A 286 0.78 -0.82 -27.43
C ASN A 286 1.93 0.08 -27.95
N GLU A 287 1.90 0.45 -29.23
CA GLU A 287 2.92 1.32 -29.84
C GLU A 287 3.04 2.71 -29.19
N GLN A 288 2.02 3.14 -28.45
CA GLN A 288 1.97 4.41 -27.72
C GLN A 288 2.53 4.29 -26.29
N GLY A 289 2.91 3.10 -25.85
CA GLY A 289 3.40 2.83 -24.50
C GLY A 289 2.27 2.67 -23.47
N GLU A 290 1.04 2.38 -23.90
CA GLU A 290 -0.12 2.21 -23.04
C GLU A 290 -0.43 0.72 -22.83
N ASP A 291 -0.69 0.33 -21.57
CA ASP A 291 -1.12 -1.02 -21.24
C ASP A 291 -2.61 -1.22 -21.62
N ILE A 292 -2.89 -2.17 -22.50
CA ILE A 292 -4.23 -2.47 -23.01
C ILE A 292 -4.63 -3.95 -22.86
N ILE A 293 -5.92 -4.21 -23.07
CA ILE A 293 -6.45 -5.53 -23.39
C ILE A 293 -6.20 -5.80 -24.87
N ALA A 294 -5.54 -6.91 -25.18
CA ALA A 294 -5.12 -7.26 -26.54
C ALA A 294 -5.45 -8.71 -26.88
N ILE A 295 -5.69 -8.97 -28.17
CA ILE A 295 -5.76 -10.31 -28.75
C ILE A 295 -4.59 -10.48 -29.71
N LEU A 296 -3.64 -11.35 -29.35
CA LEU A 296 -2.38 -11.52 -30.06
C LEU A 296 -2.31 -12.90 -30.72
N PRO A 297 -1.70 -13.03 -31.91
CA PRO A 297 -1.35 -14.34 -32.46
C PRO A 297 -0.46 -15.11 -31.47
N TRP A 298 -0.69 -16.41 -31.31
CA TRP A 298 0.09 -17.26 -30.40
C TRP A 298 1.60 -17.12 -30.61
N GLU A 299 2.07 -17.12 -31.86
CA GLU A 299 3.50 -17.05 -32.16
C GLU A 299 4.12 -15.72 -31.73
N GLU A 300 3.36 -14.63 -31.81
CA GLU A 300 3.82 -13.31 -31.37
C GLU A 300 3.91 -13.25 -29.84
N TRP A 301 2.85 -13.69 -29.17
CA TRP A 301 2.79 -13.73 -27.70
C TRP A 301 3.87 -14.66 -27.13
N TRP A 302 3.99 -15.87 -27.65
CA TRP A 302 4.97 -16.86 -27.19
C TRP A 302 6.42 -16.44 -27.46
N ASP A 303 6.72 -15.85 -28.63
CA ASP A 303 8.04 -15.32 -28.93
C ASP A 303 8.42 -14.19 -27.97
N PHE A 304 7.47 -13.31 -27.65
CA PHE A 304 7.68 -12.25 -26.68
C PHE A 304 7.98 -12.82 -25.29
N GLU A 305 7.11 -13.66 -24.75
CA GLU A 305 7.21 -14.20 -23.40
C GLU A 305 8.49 -15.03 -23.20
N VAL A 306 8.92 -15.80 -24.20
CA VAL A 306 10.10 -16.67 -24.09
C VAL A 306 11.41 -15.93 -24.35
N LYS A 307 11.43 -14.88 -25.18
CA LYS A 307 12.68 -14.24 -25.64
C LYS A 307 12.86 -12.78 -25.28
N LYS A 308 11.76 -12.05 -25.07
CA LYS A 308 11.76 -10.58 -24.93
C LYS A 308 11.28 -10.11 -23.57
N ASP A 309 10.42 -10.86 -22.88
CA ASP A 309 9.98 -10.49 -21.54
C ASP A 309 11.14 -10.59 -20.54
N ASP A 310 11.63 -9.42 -20.12
CA ASP A 310 12.77 -9.28 -19.24
C ASP A 310 12.44 -9.60 -17.77
N SER A 311 11.16 -9.76 -17.43
CA SER A 311 10.69 -10.26 -16.15
C SER A 311 10.86 -11.78 -15.99
N ASN A 312 11.14 -12.49 -17.10
CA ASN A 312 11.33 -13.94 -17.18
C ASN A 312 10.20 -14.73 -16.49
N PRO A 313 8.98 -14.70 -17.06
CA PRO A 313 7.80 -15.28 -16.43
C PRO A 313 7.88 -16.80 -16.32
N GLN A 314 7.34 -17.32 -15.22
CA GLN A 314 6.97 -18.74 -15.12
C GLN A 314 5.59 -18.91 -15.73
N ILE A 315 5.48 -19.74 -16.77
CA ILE A 315 4.22 -19.94 -17.51
C ILE A 315 3.75 -21.38 -17.32
N ALA A 316 2.50 -21.53 -16.90
CA ALA A 316 1.80 -22.80 -16.84
C ALA A 316 0.60 -22.79 -17.78
N LEU A 317 0.54 -23.74 -18.71
CA LEU A 317 -0.66 -24.02 -19.49
C LEU A 317 -1.57 -24.94 -18.69
N LEU A 318 -2.81 -24.52 -18.47
CA LEU A 318 -3.85 -25.24 -17.76
C LEU A 318 -5.01 -25.53 -18.72
N PRO A 319 -5.08 -26.77 -19.27
CA PRO A 319 -6.19 -27.15 -20.13
C PRO A 319 -7.52 -27.17 -19.39
N LEU A 320 -8.59 -26.78 -20.05
CA LEU A 320 -9.93 -26.95 -19.51
C LEU A 320 -10.24 -28.43 -19.29
N HIS A 321 -10.84 -28.72 -18.13
CA HIS A 321 -11.41 -30.05 -17.88
C HIS A 321 -12.41 -30.42 -18.98
N PRO A 322 -12.44 -31.67 -19.49
CA PRO A 322 -13.31 -32.07 -20.61
C PRO A 322 -14.78 -31.67 -20.43
N ASP A 323 -15.33 -31.81 -19.23
CA ASP A 323 -16.72 -31.44 -18.92
C ASP A 323 -17.02 -29.93 -19.03
N LEU A 324 -16.01 -29.08 -18.76
CA LEU A 324 -16.12 -27.64 -18.92
C LEU A 324 -15.90 -27.24 -20.38
N ARG A 325 -14.95 -27.91 -21.06
CA ARG A 325 -14.68 -27.73 -22.49
C ARG A 325 -15.92 -28.00 -23.33
N ALA A 326 -16.66 -29.06 -23.02
CA ALA A 326 -17.92 -29.38 -23.71
C ALA A 326 -19.02 -28.31 -23.55
N LYS A 327 -18.90 -27.43 -22.56
CA LYS A 327 -19.85 -26.32 -22.29
C LYS A 327 -19.31 -24.97 -22.75
N PHE A 328 -18.05 -24.90 -23.19
CA PHE A 328 -17.41 -23.64 -23.58
C PHE A 328 -18.05 -23.11 -24.86
N ASN A 329 -18.61 -21.90 -24.78
CA ASN A 329 -19.21 -21.24 -25.94
C ASN A 329 -18.15 -20.36 -26.61
N GLU A 330 -17.50 -20.92 -27.63
CA GLU A 330 -16.43 -20.26 -28.37
C GLU A 330 -16.89 -19.00 -29.10
N THR A 331 -18.10 -19.00 -29.67
CA THR A 331 -18.66 -17.81 -30.32
C THR A 331 -18.83 -16.66 -29.33
N ALA A 332 -19.44 -16.93 -28.18
CA ALA A 332 -19.61 -15.93 -27.13
C ALA A 332 -18.27 -15.44 -26.56
N ALA A 333 -17.28 -16.34 -26.43
CA ALA A 333 -15.94 -15.99 -25.98
C ALA A 333 -15.25 -15.01 -26.95
N TRP A 334 -15.35 -15.26 -28.26
CA TRP A 334 -14.81 -14.37 -29.28
C TRP A 334 -15.54 -13.02 -29.35
N GLU A 335 -16.87 -13.01 -29.26
CA GLU A 335 -17.65 -11.78 -29.17
C GLU A 335 -17.22 -10.93 -27.97
N TYR A 336 -17.03 -11.57 -26.82
CA TYR A 336 -16.55 -10.89 -25.62
C TYR A 336 -15.12 -10.38 -25.78
N ALA A 337 -14.18 -11.22 -26.23
CA ALA A 337 -12.80 -10.82 -26.43
C ALA A 337 -12.69 -9.60 -27.37
N LYS A 338 -13.37 -9.64 -28.52
CA LYS A 338 -13.39 -8.52 -29.48
C LYS A 338 -14.03 -7.25 -28.90
N SER A 339 -15.00 -7.38 -28.00
CA SER A 339 -15.60 -6.21 -27.33
C SER A 339 -14.65 -5.53 -26.33
N MET A 340 -13.63 -6.26 -25.87
CA MET A 340 -12.66 -5.81 -24.87
C MET A 340 -11.32 -5.41 -25.48
N ASP A 341 -11.02 -5.84 -26.70
CA ASP A 341 -9.80 -5.48 -27.43
C ASP A 341 -9.63 -3.96 -27.53
N GLY A 342 -8.42 -3.48 -27.22
CA GLY A 342 -8.07 -2.06 -27.16
C GLY A 342 -8.57 -1.31 -25.93
N LYS A 343 -9.27 -1.95 -24.98
CA LYS A 343 -9.66 -1.30 -23.71
C LYS A 343 -8.44 -1.12 -22.80
N PRO A 344 -8.43 -0.09 -21.93
CA PRO A 344 -7.32 0.12 -20.99
C PRO A 344 -7.08 -1.04 -20.03
N TYR A 345 -5.85 -1.19 -19.55
CA TYR A 345 -5.51 -2.16 -18.51
C TYR A 345 -6.39 -2.06 -17.27
N GLY A 346 -6.75 -3.22 -16.73
CA GLY A 346 -7.54 -3.34 -15.50
C GLY A 346 -9.01 -2.94 -15.63
N TYR A 347 -9.48 -2.64 -16.85
CA TYR A 347 -10.88 -2.34 -17.14
C TYR A 347 -11.81 -3.43 -16.57
N HIS A 348 -12.82 -2.99 -15.81
CA HIS A 348 -13.84 -3.78 -15.12
C HIS A 348 -13.43 -4.65 -13.91
N ASN A 349 -12.19 -5.10 -13.75
CA ASN A 349 -11.96 -6.23 -12.83
C ASN A 349 -10.71 -6.19 -11.95
N MET A 350 -9.67 -5.42 -12.29
CA MET A 350 -8.37 -5.58 -11.60
C MET A 350 -8.47 -5.37 -10.09
N ILE A 351 -9.07 -4.27 -9.64
CA ILE A 351 -9.11 -3.95 -8.20
C ILE A 351 -10.01 -4.88 -7.38
N PHE A 352 -11.04 -5.44 -8.02
CA PHE A 352 -11.97 -6.38 -7.38
C PHE A 352 -11.53 -7.84 -7.47
N SER A 353 -10.32 -8.11 -7.98
CA SER A 353 -9.71 -9.44 -7.90
C SER A 353 -9.32 -9.81 -6.45
N TRP A 354 -9.12 -8.80 -5.59
CA TRP A 354 -8.72 -8.97 -4.19
C TRP A 354 -9.54 -8.11 -3.21
N ILE A 355 -10.55 -7.38 -3.68
CA ILE A 355 -11.56 -6.72 -2.84
C ILE A 355 -12.88 -7.47 -3.02
N ASP A 356 -13.00 -8.60 -2.32
CA ASP A 356 -14.14 -9.51 -2.44
C ASP A 356 -15.08 -9.42 -1.24
N THR A 357 -14.57 -8.98 -0.08
CA THR A 357 -15.39 -8.81 1.14
C THR A 357 -15.29 -7.39 1.68
N ILE A 358 -16.15 -7.06 2.65
CA ILE A 358 -16.14 -5.75 3.30
C ILE A 358 -14.88 -5.54 4.15
N SER A 359 -14.32 -6.59 4.75
CA SER A 359 -13.21 -6.46 5.72
C SER A 359 -12.32 -7.69 5.90
N ASP A 360 -12.74 -8.87 5.46
CA ASP A 360 -12.19 -10.14 5.96
C ASP A 360 -11.13 -10.75 5.03
N ASN A 361 -10.91 -10.15 3.86
CA ASN A 361 -10.03 -10.69 2.82
C ASN A 361 -8.77 -9.82 2.56
N TYR A 362 -8.52 -8.80 3.38
CA TYR A 362 -7.33 -7.96 3.27
C TYR A 362 -6.15 -8.58 4.03
N PRO A 363 -4.95 -8.71 3.42
CA PRO A 363 -3.79 -9.14 4.18
C PRO A 363 -3.36 -8.04 5.17
N PRO A 364 -3.11 -8.36 6.45
CA PRO A 364 -2.65 -7.37 7.40
C PRO A 364 -1.38 -6.64 6.94
N PRO A 365 -1.26 -5.31 7.13
CA PRO A 365 -2.18 -4.43 7.86
C PRO A 365 -3.24 -3.73 6.98
N LEU A 366 -3.46 -4.16 5.74
CA LEU A 366 -4.50 -3.57 4.89
C LEU A 366 -5.88 -3.80 5.50
N ASP A 367 -6.74 -2.81 5.33
CA ASP A 367 -8.16 -2.88 5.60
C ASP A 367 -8.92 -2.00 4.61
N ALA A 368 -10.25 -2.08 4.63
CA ALA A 368 -11.11 -1.31 3.74
C ALA A 368 -10.96 0.22 3.88
N HIS A 369 -10.62 0.73 5.06
CA HIS A 369 -10.38 2.16 5.28
C HIS A 369 -9.10 2.61 4.60
N VAL A 370 -8.03 1.81 4.70
CA VAL A 370 -6.76 2.07 4.01
C VAL A 370 -6.97 2.08 2.50
N VAL A 371 -7.64 1.05 1.99
CA VAL A 371 -7.94 0.93 0.56
C VAL A 371 -8.79 2.11 0.08
N ALA A 372 -9.87 2.45 0.78
CA ALA A 372 -10.71 3.59 0.42
C ALA A 372 -9.92 4.92 0.40
N SER A 373 -9.05 5.14 1.38
CA SER A 373 -8.23 6.36 1.46
C SER A 373 -7.19 6.43 0.34
N VAL A 374 -6.53 5.32 0.03
CA VAL A 374 -5.61 5.22 -1.12
C VAL A 374 -6.35 5.47 -2.43
N MET A 375 -7.55 4.93 -2.60
CA MET A 375 -8.36 5.16 -3.79
C MET A 375 -8.74 6.64 -3.95
N THR A 376 -9.05 7.34 -2.86
CA THR A 376 -9.26 8.80 -2.88
C THR A 376 -8.01 9.54 -3.35
N MET A 377 -6.84 9.20 -2.81
CA MET A 377 -5.57 9.81 -3.25
C MET A 377 -5.28 9.51 -4.72
N TRP A 378 -5.47 8.27 -5.15
CA TRP A 378 -5.27 7.84 -6.52
C TRP A 378 -6.18 8.61 -7.47
N ASN A 379 -7.46 8.76 -7.14
CA ASN A 379 -8.40 9.52 -7.96
C ASN A 379 -8.02 11.01 -8.11
N LYS A 380 -7.30 11.59 -7.15
CA LYS A 380 -6.74 12.96 -7.30
C LYS A 380 -5.45 12.99 -8.11
N LEU A 381 -4.59 11.98 -8.02
CA LEU A 381 -3.27 11.94 -8.67
C LEU A 381 -3.33 11.45 -10.12
N GLN A 382 -4.18 10.47 -10.41
CA GLN A 382 -4.32 9.76 -11.69
C GLN A 382 -5.80 9.45 -11.95
N PRO A 383 -6.63 10.49 -12.23
CA PRO A 383 -8.08 10.36 -12.29
C PRO A 383 -8.58 9.40 -13.37
N GLU A 384 -7.95 9.40 -14.56
CA GLU A 384 -8.36 8.53 -15.67
C GLU A 384 -8.09 7.05 -15.36
N TYR A 385 -6.92 6.74 -14.81
CA TYR A 385 -6.58 5.37 -14.40
C TYR A 385 -7.45 4.88 -13.24
N ALA A 386 -7.70 5.75 -12.24
CA ALA A 386 -8.64 5.44 -11.15
C ALA A 386 -10.05 5.17 -11.66
N ALA A 387 -10.53 5.95 -12.64
CA ALA A 387 -11.84 5.75 -13.23
C ALA A 387 -11.95 4.39 -13.93
N ASN A 388 -10.94 3.99 -14.70
CA ASN A 388 -10.93 2.70 -15.39
C ASN A 388 -10.90 1.51 -14.42
N MET A 389 -10.08 1.57 -13.38
CA MET A 389 -9.95 0.45 -12.43
C MET A 389 -11.09 0.36 -11.42
N TRP A 390 -11.62 1.49 -10.96
CA TRP A 390 -12.58 1.55 -9.86
C TRP A 390 -13.99 1.91 -10.32
N LYS A 391 -14.17 3.02 -11.05
CA LYS A 391 -15.50 3.50 -11.45
C LYS A 391 -16.16 2.52 -12.42
N GLU A 392 -15.46 2.12 -13.48
CA GLU A 392 -16.00 1.18 -14.47
C GLU A 392 -16.26 -0.21 -13.86
N ALA A 393 -15.38 -0.65 -12.97
CA ALA A 393 -15.53 -1.91 -12.26
C ALA A 393 -16.73 -1.92 -11.30
N LEU A 394 -17.01 -0.79 -10.62
CA LEU A 394 -18.22 -0.60 -9.81
C LEU A 394 -19.47 -0.50 -10.67
N ASN A 395 -19.43 0.29 -11.75
CA ASN A 395 -20.53 0.43 -12.70
C ASN A 395 -21.00 -0.93 -13.21
N LYS A 396 -20.06 -1.80 -13.61
CA LYS A 396 -20.36 -3.18 -14.02
C LYS A 396 -21.07 -3.98 -12.92
N ARG A 397 -20.59 -3.91 -11.68
CA ARG A 397 -21.13 -4.68 -10.54
C ARG A 397 -22.49 -4.19 -10.07
N LEU A 398 -22.72 -2.88 -10.13
CA LEU A 398 -23.98 -2.25 -9.73
C LEU A 398 -25.01 -2.20 -10.88
N GLY A 399 -24.63 -2.58 -12.10
CA GLY A 399 -25.47 -2.46 -13.29
C GLY A 399 -25.75 -0.99 -13.66
N THR A 400 -24.86 -0.08 -13.28
CA THR A 400 -25.00 1.36 -13.52
C THR A 400 -24.10 1.82 -14.66
N LYS A 401 -24.45 2.98 -15.24
CA LYS A 401 -23.61 3.74 -16.17
C LYS A 401 -23.55 5.16 -15.64
N LEU A 402 -22.77 5.39 -14.58
CA LEU A 402 -22.62 6.75 -14.05
C LEU A 402 -21.87 7.60 -15.09
N SER A 403 -22.55 8.60 -15.65
CA SER A 403 -21.92 9.66 -16.45
C SER A 403 -21.05 10.52 -15.52
N ALA A 404 -19.86 10.88 -16.01
CA ALA A 404 -18.86 11.71 -15.36
C ALA A 404 -19.39 12.66 -14.25
N LEU A 405 -19.00 12.36 -13.01
CA LEU A 405 -18.73 13.35 -11.97
C LEU A 405 -17.21 13.39 -11.77
#